data_AF-A0A848YAX0-F1
#
_entry.id   AF-A0A848YAX0-F1
#
_cell.length_a   1.000
_cell.length_b   1.000
_cell.length_c   1.000
_cell.angle_alpha   90.00
_cell.angle_beta   90.00
_cell.angle_gamma   90.00
#
_symmetry.space_group_name_H-M   'P 1'
#
loop_
_entity.id
_entity.type
_entity.pdbx_description
1 polymer ?
#
loop_
_entity_poly.entity_id
_entity_poly.type
_entity_poly.pdbx_seq_one_letter_code
_entity_poly.pdbx_strand_id
1 'polypeptide(L)'
;ADAEAVEGMGPISEHKGENLMPTDRGVSVYRRKLRRLIRDLQDGTPPPQPQQLEGQPVRTYGQDTVLKAPMRNSEEDRKFIKHIGREVMELQFGAETMDLEARDAHIISKLKEMEAAGFQ
;
A
#
# COMPACT_ATOMS: atom_id res chain seq x y z
N ALA A 1 23.96 11.86 -7.95
CA ALA A 1 24.53 10.58 -8.40
C ALA A 1 23.47 9.78 -9.17
N ASP A 2 22.38 9.35 -8.54
CA ASP A 2 21.36 8.53 -9.22
C ASP A 2 20.62 9.26 -10.35
N ALA A 3 20.26 10.53 -10.14
CA ALA A 3 19.58 11.33 -11.17
C ALA A 3 20.42 11.45 -12.45
N GLU A 4 21.70 11.85 -12.32
CA GLU A 4 22.64 11.98 -13.44
C GLU A 4 22.85 10.65 -14.17
N ALA A 5 22.99 9.54 -13.44
CA ALA A 5 23.13 8.21 -14.03
C ALA A 5 21.89 7.79 -14.82
N VAL A 6 20.68 8.14 -14.34
CA VAL A 6 19.42 7.83 -15.03
C VAL A 6 19.21 8.71 -16.24
N GLU A 7 19.47 10.01 -16.12
CA GLU A 7 19.35 10.97 -17.21
C GLU A 7 20.34 10.67 -18.35
N GLY A 8 21.56 10.21 -18.00
CA GLY A 8 22.57 9.78 -18.98
C GLY A 8 22.19 8.55 -19.80
N MET A 9 21.19 7.77 -19.39
CA MET A 9 20.67 6.63 -20.18
C MET A 9 19.77 7.07 -21.35
N GLY A 10 19.43 8.36 -21.43
CA GLY A 10 18.56 8.92 -22.46
C GLY A 10 17.06 8.78 -22.14
N PRO A 11 16.19 9.32 -23.01
CA PRO A 11 14.76 9.42 -22.74
C PRO A 11 14.02 8.07 -22.75
N ILE A 12 14.53 7.08 -23.50
CA ILE A 12 14.00 5.72 -23.58
C ILE A 12 15.19 4.75 -23.58
N SER A 13 15.18 3.76 -22.69
CA SER A 13 16.26 2.78 -22.60
C SER A 13 16.27 1.84 -23.82
N GLU A 14 17.42 1.74 -24.49
CA GLU A 14 17.64 0.80 -25.59
C GLU A 14 18.05 -0.59 -25.09
N HIS A 15 17.07 -1.43 -24.75
CA HIS A 15 17.32 -2.75 -24.15
C HIS A 15 18.16 -3.72 -24.99
N LYS A 16 18.27 -3.50 -26.30
CA LYS A 16 19.06 -4.36 -27.21
C LYS A 16 20.56 -4.19 -27.01
N GLY A 17 21.01 -3.05 -26.49
CA GLY A 17 22.42 -2.74 -26.23
C GLY A 17 22.89 -3.09 -24.81
N GLU A 18 21.98 -3.54 -23.94
CA GLU A 18 22.30 -3.84 -22.55
C GLU A 18 22.80 -5.28 -22.35
N ASN A 19 23.92 -5.43 -21.64
CA ASN A 19 24.45 -6.74 -21.23
C ASN A 19 23.99 -7.07 -19.82
N LEU A 20 22.96 -7.91 -19.70
CA LEU A 20 22.38 -8.30 -18.41
C LEU A 20 23.25 -9.35 -17.71
N MET A 21 23.62 -9.06 -16.47
CA MET A 21 24.37 -9.95 -15.59
C MET A 21 23.43 -10.77 -14.69
N PRO A 22 23.90 -11.84 -14.04
CA PRO A 22 23.06 -12.65 -13.14
C PRO A 22 22.37 -11.86 -12.02
N THR A 23 22.98 -10.75 -11.58
CA THR A 23 22.41 -9.81 -10.60
C THR A 23 21.19 -9.06 -11.13
N ASP A 24 21.04 -8.93 -12.45
CA ASP A 24 19.94 -8.23 -13.13
C ASP A 24 18.70 -9.10 -13.33
N ARG A 25 18.60 -10.20 -12.57
CA ARG A 25 17.46 -11.12 -12.63
C ARG A 25 16.14 -10.40 -12.35
N GLY A 26 16.11 -9.48 -11.37
CA GLY A 26 14.91 -8.70 -11.04
C GLY A 26 14.42 -7.88 -12.23
N VAL A 27 15.33 -7.14 -12.87
CA VAL A 27 15.04 -6.33 -14.07
C VAL A 27 14.54 -7.22 -15.21
N SER A 28 15.18 -8.37 -15.43
CA SER A 28 14.80 -9.33 -16.47
C SER A 28 13.37 -9.87 -16.27
N VAL A 29 13.02 -10.25 -15.04
CA VAL A 29 11.67 -10.72 -14.69
C VAL A 29 10.65 -9.60 -14.86
N TYR A 30 10.97 -8.40 -14.40
CA TYR A 30 10.11 -7.23 -14.52
C TYR A 30 9.80 -6.90 -16.00
N ARG A 31 10.83 -6.82 -16.86
CA ARG A 31 10.68 -6.59 -18.30
C ARG A 31 9.83 -7.66 -18.97
N ARG A 32 10.02 -8.93 -18.61
CA ARG A 32 9.22 -10.04 -19.14
C ARG A 32 7.75 -9.89 -18.75
N LYS A 33 7.46 -9.52 -17.50
CA LYS A 33 6.09 -9.28 -17.01
C LYS A 33 5.44 -8.12 -17.77
N LEU A 34 6.12 -6.99 -17.92
CA LEU A 34 5.60 -5.84 -18.68
C LEU A 34 5.27 -6.20 -20.14
N ARG A 35 6.17 -6.87 -20.86
CA ARG A 35 5.92 -7.30 -22.24
C ARG A 35 4.75 -8.27 -22.38
N ARG A 36 4.48 -9.07 -21.35
CA ARG A 36 3.29 -9.94 -21.33
C ARG A 36 2.03 -9.09 -21.13
N LEU A 37 2.00 -8.24 -20.09
CA LEU A 37 0.85 -7.37 -19.81
C LEU A 37 0.49 -6.44 -20.98
N ILE A 38 1.49 -5.95 -21.72
CA ILE A 38 1.24 -5.14 -22.93
C ILE A 38 0.55 -5.95 -24.02
N ARG A 39 0.98 -7.20 -24.25
CA ARG A 39 0.35 -8.09 -25.24
C ARG A 39 -1.05 -8.50 -24.81
N ASP A 40 -1.20 -8.91 -23.54
CA ASP A 40 -2.50 -9.25 -22.97
C ASP A 40 -3.49 -8.08 -23.14
N LEU A 41 -3.03 -6.85 -22.89
CA LEU A 41 -3.84 -5.63 -23.08
C LEU A 41 -4.22 -5.41 -24.55
N GLN A 42 -3.32 -5.64 -25.50
CA GLN A 42 -3.61 -5.56 -26.93
C GLN A 42 -4.66 -6.60 -27.36
N ASP A 43 -4.65 -7.77 -26.72
CA ASP A 43 -5.62 -8.85 -26.92
C ASP A 43 -6.93 -8.63 -26.12
N GLY A 44 -7.09 -7.48 -25.46
CA GLY A 44 -8.30 -7.09 -24.73
C GLY A 44 -8.36 -7.56 -23.28
N THR A 45 -7.30 -8.17 -22.76
CA THR A 45 -7.19 -8.58 -21.35
C THR A 45 -6.47 -7.50 -20.54
N PRO A 46 -7.18 -6.73 -19.69
CA PRO A 46 -6.55 -5.67 -18.92
C PRO A 46 -5.56 -6.22 -17.89
N PRO A 47 -4.47 -5.48 -17.57
CA PRO A 47 -3.55 -5.88 -16.52
C PRO A 47 -4.28 -5.90 -15.16
N PRO A 48 -3.86 -6.78 -14.23
CA PRO A 48 -4.44 -6.81 -12.89
C PRO A 48 -4.22 -5.46 -12.22
N GLN A 49 -5.32 -4.83 -11.80
CA GLN A 49 -5.28 -3.59 -11.04
C GLN A 49 -5.17 -3.91 -9.54
N PRO A 50 -4.41 -3.15 -8.76
CA PRO A 50 -4.36 -3.28 -7.31
C PRO A 50 -5.63 -2.75 -6.63
N GLN A 51 -6.57 -2.19 -7.40
CA GLN A 51 -7.86 -1.73 -6.91
C GLN A 51 -8.68 -2.91 -6.39
N GLN A 52 -9.28 -2.76 -5.20
CA GLN A 52 -10.22 -3.74 -4.66
C GLN A 52 -11.60 -3.63 -5.33
N LEU A 53 -12.01 -2.39 -5.64
CA LEU A 53 -13.26 -2.06 -6.31
C LEU A 53 -12.96 -1.27 -7.58
N GLU A 54 -13.52 -1.71 -8.70
CA GLU A 54 -13.30 -1.08 -10.00
C GLU A 54 -13.74 0.39 -9.98
N GLY A 55 -12.89 1.27 -10.50
CA GLY A 55 -13.17 2.72 -10.55
C GLY A 55 -12.92 3.45 -9.22
N GLN A 56 -12.63 2.76 -8.13
CA GLN A 56 -12.26 3.40 -6.87
C GLN A 56 -10.75 3.62 -6.75
N PRO A 57 -10.33 4.69 -6.04
CA PRO A 57 -8.95 4.87 -5.60
C PRO A 57 -8.35 3.61 -4.96
N VAL A 58 -7.06 3.36 -5.24
CA VAL A 58 -6.29 2.30 -4.59
C VAL A 58 -6.09 2.65 -3.12
N ARG A 59 -6.47 1.74 -2.23
CA ARG A 59 -6.30 1.90 -0.79
C ARG A 59 -4.85 1.65 -0.43
N THR A 60 -4.18 2.66 0.10
CA THR A 60 -2.75 2.58 0.49
C THR A 60 -2.57 2.24 1.97
N TYR A 61 -3.65 2.20 2.75
CA TYR A 61 -3.66 2.08 4.22
C TYR A 61 -2.78 3.12 4.94
N GLY A 62 -2.35 4.18 4.23
CA GLY A 62 -1.65 5.31 4.82
C GLY A 62 -2.64 6.14 5.61
N GLN A 63 -2.55 6.06 6.94
CA GLN A 63 -3.37 6.87 7.84
C GLN A 63 -2.49 7.78 8.67
N ASP A 64 -2.96 9.02 8.86
CA ASP A 64 -2.42 9.96 9.83
C ASP A 64 -3.55 10.31 10.80
N THR A 65 -3.70 9.49 11.85
CA THR A 65 -4.78 9.63 12.84
C THR A 65 -4.19 9.77 14.23
N VAL A 66 -4.64 10.80 14.95
CA VAL A 66 -4.27 11.05 16.34
C VAL A 66 -5.42 10.65 17.24
N LEU A 67 -5.16 9.78 18.22
CA LEU A 67 -6.13 9.32 19.21
C LEU A 67 -5.63 9.65 20.62
N LYS A 68 -6.53 10.01 21.53
CA LYS A 68 -6.24 10.26 22.94
C LYS A 68 -6.32 8.96 23.74
N ALA A 69 -5.18 8.47 24.20
CA ALA A 69 -5.09 7.28 25.03
C ALA A 69 -4.69 7.62 26.48
N PRO A 70 -5.12 6.83 27.48
CA PRO A 70 -4.71 7.02 28.87
C PRO A 70 -3.23 6.68 29.06
N MET A 71 -2.54 7.44 29.90
CA MET A 71 -1.14 7.22 30.22
C MET A 71 -0.96 5.96 31.09
N ARG A 72 0.03 5.13 30.75
CA ARG A 72 0.41 3.92 31.51
C ARG A 72 1.90 3.93 31.87
N ASN A 73 2.34 2.98 32.71
CA ASN A 73 3.77 2.81 33.00
C ASN A 73 4.52 2.29 31.76
N SER A 74 5.85 2.47 31.69
CA SER A 74 6.61 2.34 30.44
C SER A 74 6.60 0.95 29.78
N GLU A 75 6.56 -0.15 30.54
CA GLU A 75 6.52 -1.50 29.96
C GLU A 75 5.10 -1.88 29.49
N GLU A 76 4.08 -1.48 30.25
CA GLU A 76 2.68 -1.68 29.87
C GLU A 76 2.28 -0.80 28.69
N ASP A 77 2.80 0.42 28.62
CA ASP A 77 2.52 1.39 27.58
C ASP A 77 2.95 0.88 26.20
N ARG A 78 4.14 0.27 26.09
CA ARG A 78 4.59 -0.36 24.84
C ARG A 78 3.67 -1.50 24.39
N LYS A 79 3.22 -2.36 25.31
CA LYS A 79 2.30 -3.47 25.00
C LYS A 79 0.93 -2.93 24.59
N PHE A 80 0.49 -1.86 25.26
CA PHE A 80 -0.76 -1.17 25.00
C PHE A 80 -0.79 -0.48 23.64
N ILE A 81 0.25 0.30 23.28
CA ILE A 81 0.38 0.93 21.95
C ILE A 81 0.38 -0.13 20.84
N LYS A 82 1.10 -1.25 21.04
CA LYS A 82 1.10 -2.36 20.08
C LYS A 82 -0.29 -2.97 19.92
N HIS A 83 -1.04 -3.14 21.02
CA HIS A 83 -2.40 -3.66 21.00
C HIS A 83 -3.33 -2.72 20.23
N ILE A 84 -3.32 -1.41 20.53
CA ILE A 84 -4.10 -0.40 19.81
C ILE A 84 -3.76 -0.41 18.31
N GLY A 85 -2.46 -0.41 17.97
CA GLY A 85 -2.03 -0.44 16.57
C GLY A 85 -2.56 -1.68 15.83
N ARG A 86 -2.64 -2.84 16.50
CA ARG A 86 -3.23 -4.05 15.92
C ARG A 86 -4.74 -3.91 15.74
N GLU A 87 -5.46 -3.46 16.76
CA GLU A 87 -6.92 -3.26 16.71
C GLU A 87 -7.32 -2.30 15.58
N VAL A 88 -6.58 -1.19 15.44
CA VAL A 88 -6.80 -0.22 14.35
C VAL A 88 -6.56 -0.85 12.98
N MET A 89 -5.49 -1.64 12.82
CA MET A 89 -5.24 -2.34 11.56
C MET A 89 -6.32 -3.39 11.25
N GLU A 90 -6.79 -4.14 12.25
CA GLU A 90 -7.88 -5.11 12.11
C GLU A 90 -9.19 -4.42 11.69
N LEU A 91 -9.51 -3.25 12.28
CA LEU A 91 -10.63 -2.42 11.85
C LEU A 91 -10.50 -1.98 10.38
N GLN A 92 -9.29 -1.58 9.95
CA GLN A 92 -9.03 -1.20 8.55
C GLN A 92 -9.27 -2.36 7.59
N PHE A 93 -8.69 -3.53 7.91
CA PHE A 93 -8.82 -4.73 7.09
C PHE A 93 -10.26 -5.24 7.05
N GLY A 94 -10.98 -5.17 8.18
CA GLY A 94 -12.40 -5.53 8.26
C GLY A 94 -13.33 -4.66 7.41
N ALA A 95 -12.91 -3.44 7.08
CA ALA A 95 -13.66 -2.50 6.26
C ALA A 95 -13.25 -2.49 4.76
N GLU A 96 -12.39 -3.44 4.32
CA GLU A 96 -11.86 -3.48 2.95
C GLU A 96 -12.92 -3.63 1.86
N THR A 97 -14.02 -4.30 2.13
CA THR A 97 -15.06 -4.53 1.13
C THR A 97 -16.12 -3.44 1.11
N MET A 98 -16.09 -2.52 2.07
CA MET A 98 -17.03 -1.40 2.16
C MET A 98 -16.77 -0.37 1.05
N ASP A 99 -17.81 0.32 0.60
CA ASP A 99 -17.65 1.53 -0.21
C ASP A 99 -16.86 2.62 0.54
N LEU A 100 -16.16 3.52 -0.16
CA LEU A 100 -15.25 4.49 0.45
C LEU A 100 -15.92 5.41 1.48
N GLU A 101 -17.08 5.99 1.17
CA GLU A 101 -17.74 6.91 2.10
C GLU A 101 -18.25 6.17 3.34
N ALA A 102 -18.88 5.02 3.12
CA ALA A 102 -19.37 4.16 4.19
C ALA A 102 -18.23 3.64 5.07
N ARG A 103 -17.11 3.26 4.45
CA ARG A 103 -15.89 2.81 5.10
C ARG A 103 -15.33 3.90 6.00
N ASP A 104 -15.16 5.11 5.48
CA ASP A 104 -14.57 6.21 6.25
C ASP A 104 -15.48 6.59 7.44
N ALA A 105 -16.79 6.66 7.22
CA ALA A 105 -17.76 6.88 8.29
C ALA A 105 -17.70 5.77 9.37
N HIS A 106 -17.62 4.51 8.94
CA HIS A 106 -17.53 3.36 9.83
C HIS A 106 -16.25 3.38 10.67
N ILE A 107 -15.10 3.57 10.05
CA ILE A 107 -13.79 3.65 10.72
C ILE A 107 -13.78 4.81 11.71
N ILE A 108 -14.19 6.01 11.28
CA ILE A 108 -14.20 7.20 12.14
C ILE A 108 -15.11 6.98 13.35
N SER A 109 -16.29 6.37 13.17
CA SER A 109 -17.19 6.04 14.29
C SER A 109 -16.50 5.09 15.27
N LYS A 110 -15.90 4.01 14.76
CA LYS A 110 -15.25 2.99 15.58
C LYS A 110 -14.03 3.54 16.33
N LEU A 111 -13.22 4.37 15.69
CA LEU A 111 -12.09 5.02 16.36
C LEU A 111 -12.55 5.95 17.49
N LYS A 112 -13.65 6.69 17.30
CA LYS A 112 -14.25 7.53 18.36
C LYS A 112 -14.80 6.68 19.51
N GLU A 113 -15.42 5.55 19.22
CA GLU A 113 -15.89 4.59 20.24
C GLU A 113 -14.71 4.03 21.05
N MET A 114 -13.62 3.63 20.38
CA MET A 114 -12.40 3.13 21.04
C MET A 114 -11.75 4.21 21.92
N GLU A 115 -11.66 5.45 21.43
CA GLU A 115 -11.14 6.59 22.17
C GLU A 115 -12.00 6.89 23.41
N ALA A 116 -13.33 6.91 23.26
CA ALA A 116 -14.27 7.14 24.37
C ALA A 116 -14.24 6.02 25.42
N ALA A 117 -14.00 4.77 24.99
CA ALA A 117 -13.83 3.62 25.86
C ALA A 117 -12.44 3.56 26.52
N GLY A 118 -11.47 4.39 26.10
CA GLY A 118 -10.11 4.39 26.63
C GLY A 118 -9.30 3.15 26.24
N PHE A 119 -9.66 2.48 25.14
CA PHE A 119 -9.01 1.27 24.63
C PHE A 119 -8.94 0.13 25.67
N GLN A 120 -10.06 -0.11 26.37
CA GLN A 120 -10.20 -1.17 27.38
C GLN A 120 -10.63 -2.51 26.80
#